data_AF-A0A947EUQ8-F1
#
_entry.id   AF-A0A947EUQ8-F1
#
_cell.length_a   1.000
_cell.length_b   1.000
_cell.length_c   1.000
_cell.angle_alpha   90.00
_cell.angle_beta   90.00
_cell.angle_gamma   90.00
#
_symmetry.space_group_name_H-M   'P 1'
#
loop_
_entity.id
_entity.type
_entity.pdbx_description
1 polymer ?
#
loop_
_entity_poly.entity_id
_entity_poly.type
_entity_poly.pdbx_seq_one_letter_code
_entity_poly.pdbx_strand_id
1 'polypeptide(L)'
;MIKNLLIIFSIILPVLTFGQERDTAYLSLDEYLDMVKKYHPVVKQARLISEQGESNLLKARGGFDPKVEAGYDRKDYKNTEYFDLLNASFKIPTWYGIELKAKFEDNQGVFLNPQNTVPDEGLFSAGISIPVGQDLFINDRMAALKQARIYREQTEAEQQLAVNEILYDASMAYFEWFTSFNELNVYQNFIENAEIRYRGILQSFEAGDKPAIDTLEANIQIRDRMLSLEQARLDFYKASLKLGTFLWAEGNT
;
A
#
# COMPACT_ATOMS: atom_id res chain seq x y z
N MET A 1 0.22 69.78 7.59
CA MET A 1 1.40 68.95 7.92
C MET A 1 1.04 67.51 8.28
N ILE A 2 0.07 67.26 9.17
CA ILE A 2 -0.27 65.89 9.64
C ILE A 2 -0.75 64.94 8.52
N LYS A 3 -1.50 65.45 7.52
CA LYS A 3 -1.94 64.66 6.36
C LYS A 3 -0.78 64.18 5.44
N ASN A 4 0.26 65.00 5.28
CA ASN A 4 1.43 64.63 4.46
C ASN A 4 2.34 63.65 5.21
N LEU A 5 2.37 63.72 6.55
CA LEU A 5 3.10 62.78 7.39
C LEU A 5 2.48 61.37 7.35
N LEU A 6 1.15 61.28 7.33
CA LEU A 6 0.41 60.01 7.19
C LEU A 6 0.62 59.34 5.82
N ILE A 7 0.75 60.13 4.75
CA ILE A 7 1.04 59.60 3.40
C ILE A 7 2.46 59.05 3.34
N ILE A 8 3.44 59.74 3.95
CA ILE A 8 4.83 59.25 4.04
C ILE A 8 4.90 57.97 4.88
N PHE A 9 4.13 57.87 5.96
CA PHE A 9 4.06 56.66 6.79
C PHE A 9 3.43 55.47 6.06
N SER A 10 2.42 55.71 5.20
CA SER A 10 1.79 54.70 4.36
C SER A 10 2.72 54.15 3.26
N ILE A 11 3.64 54.98 2.75
CA ILE A 11 4.62 54.58 1.72
C ILE A 11 5.82 53.82 2.31
N ILE A 12 6.11 53.98 3.61
CA ILE A 12 7.23 53.29 4.30
C ILE A 12 6.80 51.95 4.91
N LEU A 13 5.50 51.75 5.16
CA LEU A 13 4.95 50.50 5.70
C LEU A 13 5.24 49.21 4.90
N PRO A 14 5.38 49.21 3.55
CA PRO A 14 5.74 48.01 2.80
C PRO A 14 7.22 47.62 2.92
N VAL A 15 8.09 48.46 3.51
CA VAL A 15 9.52 48.13 3.70
C VAL A 15 9.73 47.26 4.95
N LEU A 16 8.71 47.12 5.80
CA LEU A 16 8.72 46.28 7.00
C LEU A 16 8.05 44.92 6.80
N THR A 17 7.54 44.61 5.60
CA THR A 17 7.10 43.26 5.29
C THR A 17 8.32 42.41 4.94
N PHE A 18 8.76 41.58 5.88
CA PHE A 18 9.60 40.41 5.61
C PHE A 18 8.79 39.44 4.74
N GLY A 19 8.72 39.74 3.45
CA GLY A 19 8.06 38.91 2.45
C GLY A 19 8.98 37.76 2.05
N GLN A 20 8.54 36.55 2.38
CA GLN A 20 9.16 35.26 2.03
C GLN A 20 10.58 35.08 2.58
N GLU A 21 10.69 34.46 3.77
CA GLU A 21 11.83 33.56 3.94
C GLU A 21 11.82 32.63 2.73
N ARG A 22 12.91 32.62 1.96
CA ARG A 22 13.16 31.51 1.06
C ARG A 22 13.23 30.30 1.96
N ASP A 23 12.12 29.58 2.02
CA ASP A 23 12.10 28.24 2.56
C ASP A 23 13.18 27.52 1.78
N THR A 24 14.34 27.32 2.39
CA THR A 24 15.31 26.34 1.94
C THR A 24 14.62 25.01 2.21
N ALA A 25 13.60 24.69 1.43
CA ALA A 25 12.87 23.44 1.49
C ALA A 25 13.84 22.37 0.99
N TYR A 26 14.71 21.93 1.89
CA TYR A 26 15.46 20.71 1.69
C TYR A 26 14.47 19.57 1.89
N LEU A 27 14.36 18.68 0.91
CA LEU A 27 13.55 17.49 1.08
C LEU A 27 14.26 16.59 2.11
N SER A 28 13.81 16.64 3.37
CA SER A 28 14.33 15.76 4.41
C SER A 28 13.90 14.32 4.16
N LEU A 29 14.66 13.36 4.71
CA LEU A 29 14.29 11.95 4.62
C LEU A 29 12.92 11.69 5.25
N ASP A 30 12.63 12.32 6.39
CA ASP A 30 11.37 12.15 7.10
C ASP A 30 10.19 12.65 6.26
N GLU A 31 10.27 13.85 5.71
CA GLU A 31 9.22 14.40 4.82
C GLU A 31 9.03 13.54 3.56
N TYR A 32 10.14 13.10 2.95
CA TYR A 32 10.10 12.22 1.80
C TYR A 32 9.38 10.90 2.13
N LEU A 33 9.74 10.24 3.23
CA LEU A 33 9.10 8.98 3.63
C LEU A 33 7.64 9.18 4.03
N ASP A 34 7.28 10.30 4.63
CA ASP A 34 5.88 10.62 4.93
C ASP A 34 5.05 10.81 3.66
N MET A 35 5.61 11.47 2.63
CA MET A 35 4.97 11.55 1.31
C MET A 35 4.77 10.15 0.70
N VAL A 36 5.79 9.28 0.76
CA VAL A 36 5.71 7.90 0.27
C VAL A 36 4.63 7.11 1.02
N LYS A 37 4.63 7.15 2.37
CA LYS A 37 3.60 6.47 3.18
C LYS A 37 2.19 6.92 2.84
N LYS A 38 2.02 8.22 2.55
CA LYS A 38 0.69 8.82 2.35
C LYS A 38 0.15 8.59 0.94
N TYR A 39 1.00 8.67 -0.09
CA TYR A 39 0.55 8.77 -1.48
C TYR A 39 0.98 7.59 -2.36
N HIS A 40 1.94 6.75 -1.97
CA HIS A 40 2.43 5.69 -2.84
C HIS A 40 1.33 4.63 -3.12
N PRO A 41 1.04 4.29 -4.40
CA PRO A 41 -0.05 3.39 -4.76
C PRO A 41 0.02 2.02 -4.09
N VAL A 42 1.23 1.43 -4.01
CA VAL A 42 1.43 0.11 -3.39
C VAL A 42 1.17 0.17 -1.87
N VAL A 43 1.54 1.27 -1.19
CA VAL A 43 1.26 1.45 0.24
C VAL A 43 -0.25 1.57 0.47
N LYS A 44 -0.95 2.26 -0.42
CA LYS A 44 -2.42 2.34 -0.40
C LYS A 44 -3.06 0.97 -0.62
N GLN A 45 -2.56 0.19 -1.58
CA GLN A 45 -3.05 -1.18 -1.85
C GLN A 45 -2.76 -2.14 -0.69
N ALA A 46 -1.65 -1.97 0.03
CA ALA A 46 -1.32 -2.82 1.18
C ALA A 46 -2.41 -2.78 2.28
N ARG A 47 -3.20 -1.70 2.37
CA ARG A 47 -4.36 -1.62 3.30
C ARG A 47 -5.42 -2.68 3.00
N LEU A 48 -5.57 -3.09 1.74
CA LEU A 48 -6.51 -4.14 1.33
C LEU A 48 -6.17 -5.50 1.93
N ILE A 49 -4.89 -5.75 2.28
CA ILE A 49 -4.45 -7.00 2.91
C ILE A 49 -5.12 -7.15 4.29
N SER A 50 -5.07 -6.10 5.11
CA SER A 50 -5.74 -6.09 6.42
C SER A 50 -7.26 -6.16 6.29
N GLU A 51 -7.86 -5.44 5.32
CA GLU A 51 -9.30 -5.53 5.04
C GLU A 51 -9.74 -6.94 4.63
N GLN A 52 -8.89 -7.66 3.90
CA GLN A 52 -9.13 -9.05 3.54
C GLN A 52 -9.13 -9.98 4.77
N GLY A 53 -8.25 -9.72 5.74
CA GLY A 53 -8.23 -10.43 7.03
C GLY A 53 -9.49 -10.18 7.85
N GLU A 54 -9.91 -8.92 7.98
CA GLU A 54 -11.15 -8.53 8.66
C GLU A 54 -12.39 -9.13 8.00
N SER A 55 -12.44 -9.11 6.67
CA SER A 55 -13.53 -9.71 5.89
C SER A 55 -13.59 -11.23 6.07
N ASN A 56 -12.43 -11.89 6.17
CA ASN A 56 -12.36 -13.32 6.45
C ASN A 56 -12.86 -13.64 7.88
N LEU A 57 -12.46 -12.83 8.86
CA LEU A 57 -12.99 -12.93 10.22
C LEU A 57 -14.50 -12.74 10.28
N LEU A 58 -15.03 -11.74 9.57
CA LEU A 58 -16.48 -11.50 9.46
C LEU A 58 -17.19 -12.70 8.83
N LYS A 59 -16.67 -13.23 7.71
CA LYS A 59 -17.20 -14.43 7.06
C LYS A 59 -17.24 -15.62 8.02
N ALA A 60 -16.18 -15.84 8.80
CA ALA A 60 -16.13 -16.93 9.78
C ALA A 60 -17.13 -16.71 10.93
N ARG A 61 -17.35 -15.47 11.38
CA ARG A 61 -18.40 -15.13 12.35
C ARG A 61 -19.80 -15.41 11.80
N GLY A 62 -20.04 -15.14 10.52
CA GLY A 62 -21.32 -15.43 9.86
C GLY A 62 -21.68 -16.92 9.81
N GLY A 63 -20.72 -17.83 10.04
CA GLY A 63 -21.01 -19.25 10.23
C GLY A 63 -21.89 -19.55 11.46
N PHE A 64 -22.00 -18.60 12.39
CA PHE A 64 -22.84 -18.68 13.58
C PHE A 64 -24.17 -17.92 13.45
N ASP A 65 -24.43 -17.31 12.30
CA ASP A 65 -25.67 -16.57 12.07
C ASP A 65 -26.85 -17.53 11.83
N PRO A 66 -28.07 -17.16 12.24
CA PRO A 66 -29.28 -17.87 11.85
C PRO A 66 -29.38 -17.99 10.34
N LYS A 67 -29.67 -19.18 9.84
CA LYS A 67 -29.81 -19.45 8.41
C LYS A 67 -31.20 -19.99 8.08
N VAL A 68 -31.75 -19.48 7.00
CA VAL A 68 -32.95 -20.01 6.35
C VAL A 68 -32.48 -20.70 5.07
N GLU A 69 -32.83 -21.96 4.91
CA GLU A 69 -32.56 -22.74 3.71
C GLU A 69 -33.91 -23.19 3.14
N ALA A 70 -34.16 -22.94 1.86
CA ALA A 70 -35.32 -23.47 1.16
C ALA A 70 -34.82 -24.27 -0.05
N GLY A 71 -35.32 -25.48 -0.22
CA GLY A 71 -35.11 -26.32 -1.38
C GLY A 71 -36.45 -26.68 -2.02
N TYR A 72 -36.42 -26.84 -3.33
CA TYR A 72 -37.56 -27.20 -4.14
C TYR A 72 -37.08 -28.11 -5.27
N ASP A 73 -37.41 -29.40 -5.19
CA ASP A 73 -37.00 -30.42 -6.14
C ASP A 73 -38.24 -31.01 -6.82
N ARG A 74 -38.31 -30.88 -8.15
CA ARG A 74 -39.43 -31.37 -8.94
C ARG A 74 -38.97 -32.20 -10.11
N LYS A 75 -39.68 -33.30 -10.39
CA LYS A 75 -39.46 -34.12 -11.57
C LYS A 75 -40.77 -34.45 -12.26
N ASP A 76 -40.91 -33.94 -13.48
CA ASP A 76 -41.97 -34.32 -14.40
C ASP A 76 -41.42 -35.19 -15.53
N TYR A 77 -42.13 -36.26 -15.87
CA TYR A 77 -41.79 -37.09 -17.01
C TYR A 77 -43.05 -37.67 -17.67
N LYS A 78 -43.15 -37.53 -19.00
CA LYS A 78 -44.29 -37.98 -19.81
C LYS A 78 -45.65 -37.56 -19.23
N ASN A 79 -45.81 -36.26 -18.93
CA ASN A 79 -47.02 -35.67 -18.32
C ASN A 79 -47.41 -36.28 -16.96
N THR A 80 -46.48 -36.94 -16.29
CA THR A 80 -46.68 -37.43 -14.92
C THR A 80 -45.73 -36.67 -14.01
N GLU A 81 -46.26 -36.08 -12.94
CA GLU A 81 -45.47 -35.49 -11.86
C GLU A 81 -44.97 -36.63 -10.96
N TYR A 82 -43.69 -36.97 -11.11
CA TYR A 82 -43.10 -38.10 -10.37
C TYR A 82 -42.95 -37.74 -8.90
N PHE A 83 -42.35 -36.58 -8.63
CA PHE A 83 -42.24 -36.00 -7.31
C PHE A 83 -42.16 -34.48 -7.39
N ASP A 84 -42.64 -33.85 -6.32
CA ASP A 84 -42.52 -32.43 -6.00
C ASP A 84 -42.19 -32.34 -4.50
N LEU A 85 -41.01 -31.82 -4.15
CA LEU A 85 -40.46 -31.81 -2.79
C LEU A 85 -40.10 -30.38 -2.42
N LEU A 86 -40.84 -29.78 -1.50
CA LEU A 86 -40.53 -28.50 -0.90
C LEU A 86 -39.98 -28.71 0.52
N ASN A 87 -38.80 -28.18 0.78
CA ASN A 87 -38.20 -28.21 2.11
C ASN A 87 -37.73 -26.81 2.53
N ALA A 88 -38.37 -26.24 3.55
CA ALA A 88 -37.89 -25.03 4.20
C ALA A 88 -37.31 -25.38 5.57
N SER A 89 -36.15 -24.84 5.92
CA SER A 89 -35.53 -25.05 7.22
C SER A 89 -34.91 -23.77 7.76
N PHE A 90 -35.07 -23.56 9.05
CA PHE A 90 -34.47 -22.49 9.81
C PHE A 90 -33.56 -23.09 10.88
N LYS A 91 -32.31 -22.66 10.92
CA LYS A 91 -31.28 -23.22 11.80
C LYS A 91 -30.56 -22.09 12.52
N ILE A 92 -30.49 -22.17 13.84
CA ILE A 92 -29.68 -21.27 14.67
C ILE A 92 -28.52 -22.10 15.24
N PRO A 93 -27.31 -21.97 14.68
CA PRO A 93 -26.13 -22.59 15.25
C PRO A 93 -25.65 -21.83 16.49
N THR A 94 -25.20 -22.53 17.51
CA THR A 94 -24.55 -21.94 18.69
C THR A 94 -23.05 -22.27 18.73
N TRP A 95 -22.31 -21.57 19.59
CA TRP A 95 -20.86 -21.75 19.71
C TRP A 95 -20.44 -23.18 20.06
N TYR A 96 -21.20 -23.88 20.91
CA TYR A 96 -20.87 -25.23 21.42
C TYR A 96 -21.39 -26.37 20.53
N GLY A 97 -21.68 -26.10 19.26
CA GLY A 97 -22.19 -27.12 18.32
C GLY A 97 -23.65 -27.51 18.52
N ILE A 98 -24.34 -26.95 19.54
CA ILE A 98 -25.79 -27.11 19.71
C ILE A 98 -26.50 -26.30 18.63
N GLU A 99 -27.46 -26.90 17.93
CA GLU A 99 -28.23 -26.24 16.87
C GLU A 99 -29.72 -26.31 17.18
N LEU A 100 -30.40 -25.17 17.12
CA LEU A 100 -31.87 -25.11 17.12
C LEU A 100 -32.35 -25.22 15.68
N LYS A 101 -33.27 -26.13 15.40
CA LYS A 101 -33.78 -26.39 14.04
C LYS A 101 -35.30 -26.29 14.04
N ALA A 102 -35.84 -25.58 13.07
CA ALA A 102 -37.23 -25.67 12.66
C ALA A 102 -37.26 -26.03 11.17
N LYS A 103 -38.16 -26.93 10.75
CA LYS A 103 -38.27 -27.38 9.36
C LYS A 103 -39.74 -27.53 8.99
N PHE A 104 -40.05 -27.20 7.75
CA PHE A 104 -41.33 -27.42 7.09
C PHE A 104 -41.09 -28.21 5.81
N GLU A 105 -41.88 -29.25 5.58
CA GLU A 105 -41.79 -30.12 4.41
C GLU A 105 -43.17 -30.29 3.78
N ASP A 106 -43.27 -30.15 2.47
CA ASP A 106 -44.46 -30.46 1.68
C ASP A 106 -44.00 -31.28 0.47
N ASN A 107 -44.44 -32.53 0.41
CA ASN A 107 -43.95 -33.51 -0.57
C ASN A 107 -45.14 -34.20 -1.24
N GLN A 108 -45.17 -34.18 -2.56
CA GLN A 108 -46.26 -34.73 -3.38
C GLN A 108 -45.70 -35.47 -4.61
N GLY A 109 -46.57 -36.18 -5.33
CA GLY A 109 -46.23 -36.83 -6.61
C GLY A 109 -46.64 -38.30 -6.71
N VAL A 110 -46.78 -38.77 -7.95
CA VAL A 110 -47.30 -40.11 -8.28
C VAL A 110 -46.31 -41.22 -7.93
N PHE A 111 -45.01 -40.93 -7.98
CA PHE A 111 -43.92 -41.86 -7.70
C PHE A 111 -43.05 -41.36 -6.53
N LEU A 112 -43.69 -40.78 -5.51
CA LEU A 112 -43.01 -40.33 -4.29
C LEU A 112 -42.40 -41.51 -3.52
N ASN A 113 -41.16 -41.35 -3.06
CA ASN A 113 -40.53 -42.35 -2.19
C ASN A 113 -41.29 -42.40 -0.84
N PRO A 114 -41.69 -43.59 -0.34
CA PRO A 114 -42.42 -43.71 0.93
C PRO A 114 -41.72 -43.08 2.15
N GLN A 115 -40.40 -42.90 2.13
CA GLN A 115 -39.67 -42.21 3.19
C GLN A 115 -39.94 -40.70 3.24
N ASN A 116 -40.42 -40.12 2.13
CA ASN A 116 -40.73 -38.69 2.01
C ASN A 116 -42.23 -38.41 2.22
N THR A 117 -43.03 -39.42 2.57
CA THR A 117 -44.47 -39.25 2.83
C THR A 117 -44.67 -38.41 4.09
N VAL A 118 -45.32 -37.26 3.92
CA VAL A 118 -45.71 -36.32 4.98
C VAL A 118 -47.24 -36.15 5.00
N PRO A 119 -47.84 -35.55 6.05
CA PRO A 119 -49.27 -35.23 6.05
C PRO A 119 -49.65 -34.29 4.90
N ASP A 120 -50.91 -34.35 4.44
CA ASP A 120 -51.40 -33.53 3.30
C ASP A 120 -51.31 -32.01 3.56
N GLU A 121 -51.29 -31.59 4.82
CA GLU A 121 -51.11 -30.18 5.24
C GLU A 121 -49.62 -29.78 5.38
N GLY A 122 -48.70 -30.70 5.08
CA GLY A 122 -47.26 -30.58 5.31
C GLY A 122 -46.80 -31.04 6.70
N LEU A 123 -45.48 -31.16 6.88
CA LEU A 123 -44.85 -31.56 8.15
C LEU A 123 -44.07 -30.39 8.75
N PHE A 124 -44.55 -29.86 9.87
CA PHE A 124 -43.77 -28.96 10.73
C PHE A 124 -42.99 -29.76 11.78
N SER A 125 -41.70 -29.47 11.91
CA SER A 125 -40.84 -30.03 12.94
C SER A 125 -39.97 -28.96 13.59
N ALA A 126 -39.75 -29.09 14.89
CA ALA A 126 -38.85 -28.25 15.66
C ALA A 126 -38.06 -29.13 16.64
N GLY A 127 -36.77 -28.86 16.80
CA GLY A 127 -35.91 -29.70 17.64
C GLY A 127 -34.55 -29.08 17.92
N ILE A 128 -33.82 -29.76 18.80
CA ILE A 128 -32.46 -29.39 19.20
C ILE A 128 -31.51 -30.51 18.76
N SER A 129 -30.44 -30.14 18.08
CA SER A 129 -29.37 -31.04 17.67
C SER A 129 -28.20 -30.85 18.61
N ILE A 130 -27.78 -31.90 19.32
CA ILE A 130 -26.63 -31.85 20.24
C ILE A 130 -25.60 -32.90 19.78
N PRO A 131 -24.38 -32.49 19.40
CA PRO A 131 -23.32 -33.43 19.10
C PRO A 131 -22.79 -34.10 20.39
N VAL A 132 -22.49 -35.39 20.31
CA VAL A 132 -21.98 -36.21 21.43
C VAL A 132 -20.60 -36.77 21.05
N GLY A 133 -19.57 -35.91 21.05
CA GLY A 133 -18.21 -36.31 20.65
C GLY A 133 -17.37 -35.16 20.09
N GLN A 134 -16.63 -35.43 19.00
CA GLN A 134 -15.69 -34.50 18.37
C GLN A 134 -16.28 -33.10 18.15
N ASP A 135 -17.47 -33.01 17.56
CA ASP A 135 -18.15 -31.75 17.22
C ASP A 135 -18.62 -30.93 18.44
N LEU A 136 -18.64 -31.53 19.64
CA LEU A 136 -18.92 -30.82 20.88
C LEU A 136 -17.69 -30.04 21.37
N PHE A 137 -16.49 -30.60 21.21
CA PHE A 137 -15.23 -29.96 21.62
C PHE A 137 -14.70 -28.98 20.58
N ILE A 138 -14.73 -29.38 19.31
CA ILE A 138 -14.33 -28.54 18.18
C ILE A 138 -15.09 -28.95 16.92
N ASN A 139 -15.81 -28.00 16.35
CA ASN A 139 -16.47 -28.16 15.07
C ASN A 139 -15.83 -27.26 14.01
N ASP A 140 -16.19 -27.48 12.75
CA ASP A 140 -15.66 -26.74 11.61
C ASP A 140 -15.83 -25.22 11.75
N ARG A 141 -16.93 -24.75 12.35
CA ARG A 141 -17.20 -23.32 12.53
C ARG A 141 -16.28 -22.71 13.58
N MET A 142 -16.06 -23.40 14.70
CA MET A 142 -15.13 -22.98 15.75
C MET A 142 -13.69 -22.97 15.23
N ALA A 143 -13.31 -24.03 14.50
CA ALA A 143 -12.00 -24.14 13.87
C ALA A 143 -11.79 -23.00 12.85
N ALA A 144 -12.77 -22.76 11.98
CA ALA A 144 -12.75 -21.67 11.01
C ALA A 144 -12.65 -20.30 11.69
N LEU A 145 -13.40 -20.04 12.78
CA LEU A 145 -13.29 -18.77 13.49
C LEU A 145 -11.91 -18.60 14.14
N LYS A 146 -11.36 -19.66 14.75
CA LYS A 146 -10.02 -19.62 15.33
C LYS A 146 -8.96 -19.35 14.27
N GLN A 147 -9.04 -20.03 13.13
CA GLN A 147 -8.17 -19.82 11.99
C GLN A 147 -8.29 -18.39 11.45
N ALA A 148 -9.51 -17.87 11.29
CA ALA A 148 -9.73 -16.53 10.77
C ALA A 148 -9.20 -15.42 11.70
N ARG A 149 -9.22 -15.62 13.03
CA ARG A 149 -8.58 -14.69 13.98
C ARG A 149 -7.07 -14.64 13.79
N ILE A 150 -6.43 -15.80 13.72
CA ILE A 150 -4.98 -15.89 13.47
C ILE A 150 -4.64 -15.28 12.10
N TYR A 151 -5.47 -15.57 11.09
CA TYR A 151 -5.30 -15.02 9.75
C TYR A 151 -5.41 -13.49 9.73
N ARG A 152 -6.33 -12.89 10.51
CA ARG A 152 -6.41 -11.43 10.66
C ARG A 152 -5.10 -10.85 11.20
N GLU A 153 -4.57 -11.41 12.28
CA GLU A 153 -3.28 -10.99 12.86
C GLU A 153 -2.13 -11.17 11.85
N GLN A 154 -2.13 -12.27 11.10
CA GLN A 154 -1.17 -12.51 10.02
C GLN A 154 -1.27 -11.41 8.95
N THR A 155 -2.47 -11.06 8.49
CA THR A 155 -2.66 -10.02 7.47
C THR A 155 -2.24 -8.63 7.92
N GLU A 156 -2.36 -8.31 9.22
CA GLU A 156 -1.83 -7.07 9.78
C GLU A 156 -0.29 -7.04 9.69
N ALA A 157 0.38 -8.15 10.01
CA ALA A 157 1.83 -8.27 9.88
C ALA A 157 2.30 -8.24 8.41
N GLU A 158 1.56 -8.89 7.50
CA GLU A 158 1.83 -8.87 6.06
C GLU A 158 1.67 -7.46 5.47
N GLN A 159 0.64 -6.71 5.89
CA GLN A 159 0.50 -5.30 5.52
C GLN A 159 1.72 -4.51 5.98
N GLN A 160 2.13 -4.65 7.25
CA GLN A 160 3.27 -3.92 7.78
C GLN A 160 4.56 -4.26 7.01
N LEU A 161 4.76 -5.53 6.66
CA LEU A 161 5.90 -5.97 5.87
C LEU A 161 5.90 -5.32 4.48
N ALA A 162 4.76 -5.33 3.78
CA ALA A 162 4.62 -4.72 2.46
C ALA A 162 4.89 -3.20 2.49
N VAL A 163 4.43 -2.50 3.53
CA VAL A 163 4.72 -1.08 3.72
C VAL A 163 6.21 -0.86 3.98
N ASN A 164 6.83 -1.67 4.85
CA ASN A 164 8.24 -1.55 5.20
C ASN A 164 9.16 -1.78 3.98
N GLU A 165 8.84 -2.72 3.10
CA GLU A 165 9.59 -2.98 1.87
C GLU A 165 9.63 -1.75 0.97
N ILE A 166 8.49 -1.10 0.74
CA ILE A 166 8.42 0.12 -0.07
C ILE A 166 9.18 1.28 0.60
N LEU A 167 9.08 1.42 1.92
CA LEU A 167 9.82 2.47 2.63
C LEU A 167 11.32 2.24 2.63
N TYR A 168 11.75 0.98 2.69
CA TYR A 168 13.16 0.62 2.54
C TYR A 168 13.67 0.99 1.14
N ASP A 169 12.97 0.58 0.09
CA ASP A 169 13.36 0.91 -1.30
C ASP A 169 13.38 2.42 -1.57
N ALA A 170 12.37 3.14 -1.06
CA ALA A 170 12.33 4.59 -1.12
C ALA A 170 13.52 5.20 -0.38
N SER A 171 13.83 4.74 0.84
CA SER A 171 15.00 5.22 1.61
C SER A 171 16.30 5.02 0.85
N MET A 172 16.47 3.87 0.20
CA MET A 172 17.64 3.60 -0.64
C MET A 172 17.73 4.54 -1.83
N ALA A 173 16.60 4.82 -2.50
CA ALA A 173 16.54 5.80 -3.60
C ALA A 173 16.89 7.22 -3.12
N TYR A 174 16.43 7.60 -1.92
CA TYR A 174 16.78 8.87 -1.29
C TYR A 174 18.28 9.01 -1.06
N PHE A 175 18.91 8.00 -0.45
CA PHE A 175 20.35 8.05 -0.17
C PHE A 175 21.21 7.99 -1.44
N GLU A 176 20.75 7.29 -2.48
CA GLU A 176 21.41 7.29 -3.80
C GLU A 176 21.37 8.69 -4.43
N TRP A 177 20.22 9.35 -4.41
CA TRP A 177 20.07 10.74 -4.85
C TRP A 177 20.93 11.71 -4.03
N PHE A 178 20.86 11.63 -2.70
CA PHE A 178 21.65 12.48 -1.82
C PHE A 178 23.15 12.30 -2.03
N THR A 179 23.61 11.06 -2.20
CA THR A 179 25.03 10.76 -2.45
C THR A 179 25.48 11.32 -3.80
N SER A 180 24.72 11.05 -4.88
CA SER A 180 25.04 11.56 -6.21
C SER A 180 25.07 13.09 -6.29
N PHE A 181 24.21 13.78 -5.53
CA PHE A 181 24.26 15.24 -5.40
C PHE A 181 25.56 15.72 -4.74
N ASN A 182 25.98 15.07 -3.66
CA ASN A 182 27.23 15.41 -2.99
C ASN A 182 28.45 15.10 -3.88
N GLU A 183 28.45 13.99 -4.62
CA GLU A 183 29.48 13.67 -5.61
C GLU A 183 29.56 14.75 -6.70
N LEU A 184 28.42 15.18 -7.24
CA LEU A 184 28.36 16.26 -8.23
C LEU A 184 29.05 17.53 -7.71
N ASN A 185 28.79 17.92 -6.46
CA ASN A 185 29.44 19.08 -5.83
C ASN A 185 30.96 18.87 -5.67
N VAL A 186 31.40 17.65 -5.34
CA VAL A 186 32.83 17.32 -5.25
C VAL A 186 33.51 17.42 -6.62
N TYR A 187 32.87 16.94 -7.70
CA TYR A 187 33.43 17.06 -9.04
C TYR A 187 33.52 18.50 -9.55
N GLN A 188 32.60 19.37 -9.14
CA GLN A 188 32.71 20.82 -9.41
C GLN A 188 33.98 21.39 -8.79
N ASN A 189 34.24 21.08 -7.51
CA ASN A 189 35.46 21.49 -6.81
C ASN A 189 36.74 20.93 -7.47
N PHE A 190 36.69 19.74 -8.05
CA PHE A 190 37.84 19.16 -8.77
C PHE A 190 38.22 19.95 -10.03
N ILE A 191 37.24 20.50 -10.75
CA ILE A 191 37.52 21.37 -11.90
C ILE A 191 38.16 22.67 -11.42
N GLU A 192 37.61 23.31 -10.39
CA GLU A 192 38.18 24.54 -9.83
C GLU A 192 39.63 24.36 -9.40
N ASN A 193 39.93 23.25 -8.71
CA ASN A 193 41.29 22.89 -8.31
C ASN A 193 42.20 22.64 -9.51
N ALA A 194 41.71 21.97 -10.56
CA ALA A 194 42.47 21.73 -11.78
C ALA A 194 42.77 23.05 -12.53
N GLU A 195 41.82 23.99 -12.57
CA GLU A 195 42.01 25.33 -13.15
C GLU A 195 43.03 26.17 -12.38
N ILE A 196 42.99 26.12 -11.04
CA ILE A 196 44.01 26.77 -10.19
C ILE A 196 45.39 26.20 -10.52
N ARG A 197 45.51 24.86 -10.59
CA ARG A 197 46.77 24.18 -10.91
C ARG A 197 47.28 24.57 -12.30
N TYR A 198 46.41 24.57 -13.30
CA TYR A 198 46.75 24.97 -14.67
C TYR A 198 47.28 26.40 -14.72
N ARG A 199 46.60 27.35 -14.05
CA ARG A 199 47.08 28.75 -13.97
C ARG A 199 48.46 28.85 -13.33
N GLY A 200 48.72 28.11 -12.26
CA GLY A 200 50.04 28.08 -11.62
C GLY A 200 51.13 27.52 -12.55
N ILE A 201 50.85 26.43 -13.27
CA ILE A 201 51.79 25.84 -14.23
C ILE A 201 52.06 26.78 -15.40
N LEU A 202 51.02 27.47 -15.90
CA LEU A 202 51.15 28.45 -16.98
C LEU A 202 52.06 29.62 -16.56
N GLN A 203 51.90 30.15 -15.35
CA GLN A 203 52.77 31.20 -14.81
C GLN A 203 54.23 30.74 -14.68
N SER A 204 54.48 29.51 -14.20
CA SER A 204 55.83 28.95 -14.13
C SER A 204 56.46 28.75 -15.51
N PHE A 205 55.68 28.37 -16.52
CA PHE A 205 56.14 28.29 -17.91
C PHE A 205 56.50 29.67 -18.46
N GLU A 206 55.65 30.69 -18.24
CA GLU A 206 55.91 32.07 -18.66
C GLU A 206 57.17 32.66 -18.00
N ALA A 207 57.46 32.27 -16.76
CA ALA A 207 58.69 32.62 -16.05
C ALA A 207 59.92 31.80 -16.50
N GLY A 208 59.76 30.79 -17.35
CA GLY A 208 60.84 29.93 -17.87
C GLY A 208 61.26 28.78 -16.95
N ASP A 209 60.53 28.53 -15.86
CA ASP A 209 60.83 27.48 -14.86
C ASP A 209 60.32 26.09 -15.28
N LYS A 210 59.25 26.04 -16.11
CA LYS A 210 58.64 24.80 -16.61
C LYS A 210 58.64 24.71 -18.13
N PRO A 211 58.66 23.49 -18.72
CA PRO A 211 58.52 23.31 -20.16
C PRO A 211 57.05 23.46 -20.62
N ALA A 212 56.84 23.76 -21.91
CA ALA A 212 55.50 23.92 -22.48
C ALA A 212 54.62 22.66 -22.36
N ILE A 213 55.22 21.47 -22.39
CA ILE A 213 54.50 20.19 -22.29
C ILE A 213 53.69 20.06 -20.98
N ASP A 214 54.20 20.58 -19.86
CA ASP A 214 53.50 20.58 -18.57
C ASP A 214 52.17 21.35 -18.65
N THR A 215 52.12 22.42 -19.46
CA THR A 215 50.88 23.20 -19.65
C THR A 215 49.85 22.41 -20.45
N LEU A 216 50.28 21.63 -21.44
CA LEU A 216 49.41 20.74 -22.23
C LEU A 216 48.86 19.62 -21.34
N GLU A 217 49.70 18.97 -20.55
CA GLU A 217 49.27 17.92 -19.60
C GLU A 217 48.27 18.47 -18.58
N ALA A 218 48.51 19.66 -18.03
CA ALA A 218 47.58 20.30 -17.10
C ALA A 218 46.25 20.66 -17.78
N ASN A 219 46.24 21.05 -19.06
CA ASN A 219 45.01 21.28 -19.82
C ASN A 219 44.22 19.99 -20.02
N ILE A 220 44.90 18.89 -20.39
CA ILE A 220 44.27 17.56 -20.52
C ILE A 220 43.60 17.16 -19.21
N GLN A 221 44.25 17.38 -18.06
CA GLN A 221 43.64 17.10 -16.75
C GLN A 221 42.34 17.90 -16.52
N ILE A 222 42.26 19.16 -16.94
CA ILE A 222 41.00 19.93 -16.87
C ILE A 222 39.91 19.24 -17.71
N ARG A 223 40.24 18.81 -18.94
CA ARG A 223 39.29 18.12 -19.82
C ARG A 223 38.80 16.79 -19.21
N ASP A 224 39.68 16.02 -18.60
CA ASP A 224 39.31 14.78 -17.90
C ASP A 224 38.38 15.05 -16.70
N ARG A 225 38.62 16.14 -15.96
CA ARG A 225 37.72 16.56 -14.86
C ARG A 225 36.38 17.06 -15.37
N MET A 226 36.33 17.76 -16.51
CA MET A 226 35.07 18.13 -17.17
C MET A 226 34.25 16.89 -17.56
N LEU A 227 34.89 15.88 -18.16
CA LEU A 227 34.22 14.61 -18.49
C LEU A 227 33.66 13.92 -17.24
N SER A 228 34.45 13.90 -16.15
CA SER A 228 34.03 13.30 -14.87
C SER A 228 32.83 14.05 -14.26
N LEU A 229 32.80 15.38 -14.37
CA LEU A 229 31.67 16.19 -13.90
C LEU A 229 30.40 15.91 -14.70
N GLU A 230 30.50 15.78 -16.02
CA GLU A 230 29.33 15.44 -16.87
C GLU A 230 28.81 14.04 -16.53
N GLN A 231 29.68 13.08 -16.25
CA GLN A 231 29.27 11.76 -15.77
C GLN A 231 28.52 11.86 -14.43
N ALA A 232 29.06 12.57 -13.44
CA ALA A 232 28.40 12.77 -12.15
C ALA A 232 27.05 13.49 -12.28
N ARG A 233 26.91 14.40 -13.26
CA ARG A 233 25.64 15.06 -13.58
C ARG A 233 24.60 14.07 -14.11
N LEU A 234 25.01 13.16 -15.00
CA LEU A 234 24.13 12.10 -15.50
C LEU A 234 23.68 11.16 -14.38
N ASP A 235 24.61 10.79 -13.48
CA ASP A 235 24.31 9.91 -12.35
C ASP A 235 23.32 10.58 -11.38
N PHE A 236 23.52 11.87 -11.06
CA PHE A 236 22.57 12.66 -10.28
C PHE A 236 21.20 12.77 -10.94
N TYR A 237 21.15 12.97 -12.27
CA TYR A 237 19.89 13.01 -13.01
C TYR A 237 19.14 11.67 -12.94
N LYS A 238 19.86 10.55 -13.13
CA LYS A 238 19.29 9.21 -13.02
C LYS A 238 18.76 8.93 -11.62
N ALA A 239 19.52 9.28 -10.57
CA ALA A 239 19.10 9.11 -9.19
C ALA A 239 17.88 9.99 -8.86
N SER A 240 17.83 11.21 -9.40
CA SER A 240 16.67 12.11 -9.25
C SER A 240 15.40 11.54 -9.90
N LEU A 241 15.51 10.95 -11.10
CA LEU A 241 14.40 10.26 -11.74
C LEU A 241 13.92 9.06 -10.93
N LYS A 242 14.85 8.25 -10.40
CA LYS A 242 14.53 7.11 -9.53
C LYS A 242 13.84 7.54 -8.24
N LEU A 243 14.32 8.58 -7.56
CA LEU A 243 13.66 9.15 -6.39
C LEU A 243 12.23 9.62 -6.75
N GLY A 244 12.10 10.27 -7.91
CA GLY A 244 10.83 10.76 -8.43
C GLY A 244 9.76 9.68 -8.64
N THR A 245 10.12 8.40 -8.86
CA THR A 245 9.14 7.31 -9.00
C THR A 245 8.36 7.03 -7.71
N PHE A 246 8.89 7.48 -6.56
CA PHE A 246 8.26 7.33 -5.25
C PHE A 246 7.50 8.58 -4.80
N LEU A 247 7.71 9.72 -5.46
CA LEU A 247 7.04 10.99 -5.14
C LEU A 247 5.68 11.07 -5.83
N TRP A 248 4.65 10.64 -5.11
CA TRP A 248 3.25 10.75 -5.54
C TRP A 248 2.56 11.90 -4.82
N ALA A 249 1.55 12.50 -5.46
CA ALA A 249 0.76 13.60 -4.91
C ALA A 249 -0.73 13.30 -5.04
N GLU A 250 -1.55 14.04 -4.28
CA GLU A 250 -3.00 13.94 -4.31
C GLU A 250 -3.53 14.28 -5.72
N GLY A 251 -4.16 13.31 -6.39
CA GLY A 251 -4.67 13.45 -7.76
C GLY A 251 -3.81 12.83 -8.86
N ASN A 252 -2.61 12.31 -8.55
CA ASN A 252 -1.75 11.58 -9.50
C ASN A 252 -1.85 10.04 -9.38
N THR A 253 -2.82 9.52 -8.62
CA THR A 253 -3.08 8.08 -8.44
C THR A 253 -4.38 7.64 -9.09
#